data_AF-A0A7S4MLH8-F1
#
_entry.id   AF-A0A7S4MLH8-F1
#
_cell.length_a   1.000
_cell.length_b   1.000
_cell.length_c   1.000
_cell.angle_alpha   90.00
_cell.angle_beta   90.00
_cell.angle_gamma   90.00
#
_symmetry.space_group_name_H-M   'P 1'
#
loop_
_entity.id
_entity.type
_entity.pdbx_description
1 polymer ?
#
loop_
_entity_poly.entity_id
_entity_poly.type
_entity_poly.pdbx_seq_one_letter_code
_entity_poly.pdbx_strand_id
1 'polypeptide(L)'
;MLCDALWAEASKPVDEGGVGSELVQGEVVLLAYAENKSGYKEKKKKKVTGATLADGTTIRADAILYACGPWTKYGNLMTGTKYHLAVILTSRVLTQSVFFSICSDPEVYPRPDSTAYCCGFTDPPVTERPGEEEVRREAVDRIVDAVREASGGTDGALGANPTLEQSCYLP
;
A
#
# COMPACT_ATOMS: atom_id res chain seq x y z
N MET A 1 -8.37 -14.10 -1.05
CA MET A 1 -8.06 -12.70 -0.65
C MET A 1 -7.98 -11.83 -1.89
N LEU A 2 -7.99 -10.49 -1.79
CA LEU A 2 -7.95 -9.59 -2.96
C LEU A 2 -6.75 -9.89 -3.88
N CYS A 3 -5.58 -10.13 -3.28
CA CYS A 3 -4.37 -10.51 -4.02
C CYS A 3 -4.57 -11.76 -4.89
N ASP A 4 -5.20 -12.80 -4.36
CA ASP A 4 -5.48 -14.04 -5.12
C ASP A 4 -6.40 -13.78 -6.31
N ALA A 5 -7.41 -12.92 -6.13
CA ALA A 5 -8.34 -12.55 -7.19
C ALA A 5 -7.63 -11.74 -8.29
N LEU A 6 -6.77 -10.79 -7.92
CA LEU A 6 -5.95 -10.03 -8.87
C LEU A 6 -4.97 -10.94 -9.62
N TRP A 7 -4.35 -11.91 -8.94
CA TRP A 7 -3.49 -12.90 -9.59
C TRP A 7 -4.25 -13.80 -10.55
N ALA A 8 -5.43 -14.26 -10.17
CA ALA A 8 -6.29 -15.07 -11.03
C ALA A 8 -6.67 -14.30 -12.31
N GLU A 9 -6.97 -13.01 -12.19
CA GLU A 9 -7.25 -12.15 -13.34
C GLU A 9 -6.02 -11.95 -14.23
N ALA A 10 -4.88 -11.61 -13.62
CA ALA A 10 -3.63 -11.40 -14.34
C ALA A 10 -3.11 -12.67 -15.05
N SER A 11 -3.51 -13.85 -14.58
CA SER A 11 -3.14 -15.14 -15.17
C SER A 11 -4.03 -15.55 -16.35
N LYS A 12 -5.12 -14.82 -16.63
CA LYS A 12 -5.97 -15.15 -17.77
C LYS A 12 -5.19 -14.92 -19.07
N PRO A 13 -5.35 -15.81 -20.08
CA PRO A 13 -4.76 -15.58 -21.39
C PRO A 13 -5.25 -14.25 -21.94
N VAL A 14 -4.33 -13.44 -22.43
CA VAL A 14 -4.70 -12.25 -23.22
C VAL A 14 -5.20 -12.78 -24.56
N ASP A 15 -6.40 -12.39 -24.98
CA ASP A 15 -6.98 -12.77 -26.28
C ASP A 15 -5.97 -12.53 -27.42
N GLU A 16 -6.07 -13.35 -28.47
CA GLU A 16 -5.20 -13.39 -29.65
C GLU A 16 -4.93 -11.97 -30.20
N GLY A 17 -3.82 -11.36 -29.78
CA GLY A 17 -3.50 -9.95 -30.02
C GLY A 17 -2.64 -9.31 -28.92
N GLY A 18 -2.57 -9.93 -27.73
CA GLY A 18 -1.67 -9.53 -26.65
C GLY A 18 -0.19 -9.69 -27.00
N VAL A 19 0.56 -8.59 -26.93
CA VAL A 19 1.99 -8.51 -27.28
C VAL A 19 2.83 -9.29 -26.26
N GLY A 20 3.19 -10.55 -26.56
CA GLY A 20 4.37 -11.26 -26.04
C GLY A 20 4.68 -11.22 -24.54
N SER A 21 3.70 -10.94 -23.68
CA SER A 21 3.90 -10.78 -22.24
C SER A 21 3.69 -12.11 -21.52
N GLU A 22 4.55 -12.37 -20.53
CA GLU A 22 4.48 -13.56 -19.68
C GLU A 22 4.31 -13.12 -18.22
N LEU A 23 3.35 -13.74 -17.53
CA LEU A 23 3.23 -13.59 -16.08
C LEU A 23 4.14 -14.61 -15.39
N VAL A 24 5.13 -14.11 -14.65
CA VAL A 24 5.99 -14.94 -13.81
C VAL A 24 5.75 -14.56 -12.35
N GLN A 25 5.40 -15.54 -11.53
CA GLN A 25 5.19 -15.36 -10.09
C GLN A 25 6.43 -15.80 -9.31
N GLY A 26 6.96 -14.93 -8.45
CA GLY A 26 8.06 -15.24 -7.56
C GLY A 26 8.59 -14.03 -6.80
N GLU A 27 9.36 -14.27 -5.75
CA GLU A 27 10.01 -13.21 -4.99
C GLU A 27 11.34 -12.81 -5.66
N VAL A 28 11.46 -11.56 -6.09
CA VAL A 28 12.71 -11.02 -6.65
C VAL A 28 13.71 -10.76 -5.53
N VAL A 29 14.82 -11.50 -5.52
CA VAL A 29 15.85 -11.40 -4.48
C VAL A 29 17.07 -10.58 -4.93
N LEU A 30 17.40 -10.60 -6.22
CA LEU A 30 18.60 -9.93 -6.76
C LEU A 30 18.38 -9.41 -8.17
N LEU A 31 19.01 -8.28 -8.50
CA LEU A 31 19.23 -7.85 -9.88
C LEU A 31 20.40 -8.62 -10.49
N ALA A 32 20.19 -9.18 -11.67
CA ALA A 32 21.27 -9.72 -12.48
C ALA A 32 22.00 -8.58 -13.19
N TYR A 33 23.32 -8.60 -13.17
CA TYR A 33 24.17 -7.63 -13.83
C TYR A 33 25.15 -8.34 -14.75
N ALA A 34 25.49 -7.69 -15.87
CA ALA A 34 26.57 -8.17 -16.71
C ALA A 34 27.91 -8.14 -15.94
N GLU A 35 28.63 -9.26 -15.92
CA GLU A 35 30.01 -9.29 -15.44
C GLU A 35 30.91 -8.49 -16.39
N ASN A 36 31.51 -7.41 -15.90
CA ASN A 36 32.55 -6.70 -16.64
C ASN A 36 33.92 -7.26 -16.25
N LYS A 37 34.50 -8.11 -17.10
CA LYS A 37 35.91 -8.50 -17.03
C LYS A 37 36.79 -7.35 -17.55
N SER A 38 37.05 -6.34 -16.73
CA SER A 38 38.20 -5.45 -16.98
C SER A 38 38.65 -4.77 -15.70
N GLY A 39 39.85 -5.09 -15.24
CA GLY A 39 40.51 -4.34 -14.19
C GLY A 39 40.85 -2.94 -14.69
N TYR A 40 40.17 -1.92 -14.18
CA TYR A 40 40.72 -0.58 -13.92
C TYR A 40 39.66 0.27 -13.20
N LYS A 41 40.12 1.13 -12.29
CA LYS A 41 39.36 1.84 -11.26
C LYS A 41 38.43 2.95 -11.78
N GLU A 42 37.37 2.60 -12.50
CA GLU A 42 36.21 3.48 -12.71
C GLU A 42 34.98 2.87 -12.03
N LYS A 43 34.21 3.67 -11.29
CA LYS A 43 32.87 3.29 -10.82
C LYS A 43 31.92 3.17 -12.02
N LYS A 44 32.08 2.12 -12.83
CA LYS A 44 31.21 1.87 -13.99
C LYS A 44 29.83 1.44 -13.50
N LYS A 45 28.80 2.10 -14.04
CA LYS A 45 27.39 1.71 -13.86
C LYS A 45 27.23 0.26 -14.31
N LYS A 46 26.82 -0.63 -13.40
CA LYS A 46 26.52 -2.02 -13.73
C LYS A 46 25.27 -2.04 -14.61
N LYS A 47 25.34 -2.64 -15.80
CA LYS A 47 24.18 -2.80 -16.68
C LYS A 47 23.32 -3.95 -16.15
N VAL A 48 22.05 -3.67 -15.89
CA VAL A 48 21.05 -4.70 -15.53
C VAL A 48 20.83 -5.63 -16.72
N THR A 49 20.74 -6.92 -16.46
CA THR A 49 20.49 -7.97 -17.45
C THR A 49 19.29 -8.85 -17.08
N GLY A 50 18.68 -8.62 -15.93
CA GLY A 50 17.54 -9.40 -15.46
C GLY A 50 17.32 -9.32 -13.96
N ALA A 51 16.43 -10.19 -13.47
CA ALA A 51 16.12 -10.39 -12.06
C ALA A 51 16.24 -11.88 -11.72
N THR A 52 16.75 -12.18 -10.53
CA THR A 52 16.80 -13.54 -9.97
C THR A 52 15.72 -13.67 -8.92
N LEU A 53 14.93 -14.72 -9.03
CA LEU A 53 13.87 -15.10 -8.11
C LEU A 53 14.44 -15.96 -6.97
N ALA A 54 13.70 -16.06 -5.85
CA ALA A 54 14.10 -16.82 -4.67
C ALA A 54 14.29 -18.33 -4.93
N ASP A 55 13.65 -18.87 -5.97
CA ASP A 55 13.81 -20.27 -6.42
C ASP A 55 15.07 -20.49 -7.27
N GLY A 56 15.84 -19.42 -7.55
CA GLY A 56 17.03 -19.43 -8.40
C GLY A 56 16.76 -19.15 -9.88
N THR A 57 15.50 -19.06 -10.30
CA THR A 57 15.13 -18.72 -11.68
C THR A 57 15.61 -17.31 -12.04
N THR A 58 16.18 -17.13 -13.23
CA THR A 58 16.60 -15.81 -13.72
C THR A 58 15.76 -15.38 -14.90
N ILE A 59 15.04 -14.26 -14.74
CA ILE A 59 14.27 -13.60 -15.79
C ILE A 59 15.19 -12.59 -16.47
N ARG A 60 15.46 -12.78 -17.77
CA ARG A 60 16.29 -11.86 -18.56
C ARG A 60 15.50 -10.60 -18.90
N ALA A 61 16.11 -9.43 -18.71
CA ALA A 61 15.54 -8.15 -19.10
C ALA A 61 16.62 -7.09 -19.34
N ASP A 62 16.37 -6.16 -20.28
CA ASP A 62 17.24 -5.00 -20.50
C ASP A 62 16.91 -3.82 -19.56
N ALA A 63 15.73 -3.83 -18.95
CA ALA A 63 15.25 -2.85 -17.99
C ALA A 63 14.30 -3.50 -16.97
N ILE A 64 14.25 -2.96 -15.76
CA ILE A 64 13.36 -3.43 -14.69
C ILE A 64 12.62 -2.21 -14.11
N LEU A 65 11.31 -2.33 -14.01
CA LEU A 65 10.43 -1.37 -13.33
C LEU A 65 9.93 -2.00 -12.03
N TYR A 66 10.19 -1.33 -10.91
CA TYR A 66 9.55 -1.67 -9.64
C TYR A 66 8.23 -0.90 -9.54
N ALA A 67 7.12 -1.63 -9.48
CA ALA A 67 5.77 -1.07 -9.33
C ALA A 67 5.05 -1.66 -8.11
N CYS A 68 5.81 -1.95 -7.05
CA CYS A 68 5.33 -2.69 -5.87
C CYS A 68 4.88 -1.78 -4.72
N GLY A 69 4.65 -0.48 -4.97
CA GLY A 69 4.21 0.48 -3.96
C GLY A 69 5.05 0.44 -2.66
N PRO A 70 4.41 0.41 -1.46
CA PRO A 70 5.11 0.40 -0.17
C PRO A 70 5.96 -0.86 0.08
N TRP A 71 5.76 -1.93 -0.73
CA TRP A 71 6.50 -3.18 -0.63
C TRP A 71 7.76 -3.21 -1.51
N THR A 72 8.19 -2.07 -2.03
CA THR A 72 9.44 -1.94 -2.78
C THR A 72 10.64 -1.99 -1.82
N LYS A 73 10.88 -3.16 -1.22
CA LYS A 73 11.95 -3.42 -0.24
C LYS A 73 13.35 -3.41 -0.87
N TYR A 74 13.44 -3.64 -2.18
CA TYR A 74 14.72 -3.75 -2.86
C TYR A 74 15.49 -2.42 -2.82
N GLY A 75 16.58 -2.40 -2.06
CA GLY A 75 17.49 -1.27 -1.93
C GLY A 75 17.10 -0.18 -0.92
N ASN A 76 16.11 -0.42 -0.04
CA ASN A 76 15.54 0.60 0.87
C ASN A 76 15.17 1.90 0.12
N LEU A 77 14.75 1.77 -1.14
CA LEU A 77 14.51 2.92 -2.02
C LEU A 77 13.26 3.71 -1.60
N MET A 78 12.26 3.01 -1.04
CA MET A 78 11.06 3.59 -0.48
C MET A 78 10.65 2.78 0.75
N THR A 79 10.18 3.47 1.79
CA THR A 79 9.59 2.87 2.99
C THR A 79 8.20 3.42 3.16
N GLY A 80 7.18 2.57 3.03
CA GLY A 80 5.82 2.99 3.32
C GLY A 80 5.67 3.30 4.81
N THR A 81 4.77 4.24 5.13
CA THR A 81 4.30 4.48 6.49
C THR A 81 2.96 3.80 6.69
N LYS A 82 2.83 3.01 7.76
CA LYS A 82 1.57 2.35 8.09
C LYS A 82 0.58 3.35 8.68
N TYR A 83 -0.68 3.20 8.30
CA TYR A 83 -1.82 3.93 8.80
C TYR A 83 -2.98 2.97 9.01
N HIS A 84 -4.00 3.47 9.70
CA HIS A 84 -5.27 2.79 9.91
C HIS A 84 -6.42 3.73 9.53
N LEU A 85 -7.57 3.13 9.30
CA LEU A 85 -8.77 3.87 8.98
C LEU A 85 -10.01 3.18 9.55
N ALA A 86 -11.04 3.98 9.77
CA ALA A 86 -12.38 3.54 10.10
C ALA A 86 -13.37 4.18 9.12
N VAL A 87 -14.33 3.40 8.62
CA VAL A 87 -15.47 3.92 7.89
C VAL A 87 -16.64 4.05 8.86
N ILE A 88 -17.14 5.27 9.04
CA ILE A 88 -18.20 5.60 10.01
C ILE A 88 -19.44 6.08 9.27
N LEU A 89 -20.61 5.59 9.65
CA LEU A 89 -21.89 6.10 9.14
C LEU A 89 -22.14 7.52 9.61
N THR A 90 -22.61 8.37 8.72
CA THR A 90 -22.97 9.75 9.01
C THR A 90 -24.48 9.95 8.96
N SER A 91 -25.01 10.85 9.78
CA SER A 91 -26.45 11.20 9.77
C SER A 91 -26.88 11.98 8.51
N ARG A 92 -25.91 12.48 7.74
CA ARG A 92 -26.08 13.16 6.44
C ARG A 92 -24.83 12.98 5.59
N VAL A 93 -24.96 13.13 4.28
CA VAL A 93 -23.79 13.23 3.39
C VAL A 93 -23.04 14.52 3.71
N LEU A 94 -21.80 14.39 4.17
CA LEU A 94 -20.88 15.52 4.32
C LEU A 94 -20.28 15.84 2.94
N THR A 95 -20.02 17.12 2.65
CA THR A 95 -19.63 17.56 1.29
C THR A 95 -18.17 18.02 1.20
N GLN A 96 -17.45 18.03 2.31
CA GLN A 96 -16.09 18.57 2.40
C GLN A 96 -15.23 17.67 3.26
N SER A 97 -14.02 17.38 2.80
CA SER A 97 -13.00 16.79 3.65
C SER A 97 -12.58 17.80 4.71
N VAL A 98 -12.41 17.32 5.94
CA VAL A 98 -12.03 18.15 7.09
C VAL A 98 -10.77 17.59 7.71
N PHE A 99 -9.80 18.48 7.94
CA PHE A 99 -8.53 18.19 8.58
C PHE A 99 -8.51 18.98 9.89
N PHE A 100 -8.50 18.27 11.00
CA PHE A 100 -8.50 18.92 12.31
C PHE A 100 -7.06 19.23 12.73
N SER A 101 -6.87 20.32 13.47
CA SER A 101 -5.61 20.64 14.18
C SER A 101 -5.77 20.52 15.71
N ILE A 102 -6.86 19.87 16.11
CA ILE A 102 -7.28 19.61 17.50
C ILE A 102 -7.72 18.16 17.58
N CYS A 103 -7.87 17.62 18.81
CA CYS A 103 -8.31 16.24 19.03
C CYS A 103 -7.35 15.22 18.36
N SER A 104 -6.06 15.53 18.36
CA SER A 104 -5.01 14.71 17.74
C SER A 104 -5.07 14.65 16.21
N ASP A 105 -5.58 15.68 15.56
CA ASP A 105 -5.48 15.89 14.10
C ASP A 105 -6.06 14.76 13.23
N PRO A 106 -7.28 14.24 13.50
CA PRO A 106 -7.91 13.30 12.60
C PRO A 106 -8.24 13.94 11.25
N GLU A 107 -8.33 13.10 10.23
CA GLU A 107 -8.75 13.47 8.88
C GLU A 107 -10.05 12.75 8.53
N VAL A 108 -11.01 13.51 8.00
CA VAL A 108 -12.33 13.00 7.62
C VAL A 108 -12.57 13.26 6.15
N TYR A 109 -12.85 12.20 5.41
CA TYR A 109 -13.11 12.19 3.98
C TYR A 109 -14.54 11.68 3.74
N PRO A 110 -15.50 12.58 3.49
CA PRO A 110 -16.87 12.17 3.21
C PRO A 110 -17.01 11.32 1.97
N ARG A 111 -17.97 10.40 2.00
CA ARG A 111 -18.35 9.57 0.87
C ARG A 111 -19.81 9.83 0.48
N PRO A 112 -20.18 9.60 -0.80
CA PRO A 112 -21.53 9.88 -1.29
C PRO A 112 -22.60 8.92 -0.75
N ASP A 113 -22.20 7.86 -0.04
CA ASP A 113 -23.08 6.81 0.49
C ASP A 113 -23.41 6.97 1.97
N SER A 114 -23.36 8.21 2.49
CA SER A 114 -23.59 8.53 3.92
C SER A 114 -22.63 7.80 4.86
N THR A 115 -21.40 7.58 4.39
CA THR A 115 -20.27 7.19 5.23
C THR A 115 -19.17 8.25 5.15
N ALA A 116 -18.27 8.23 6.13
CA ALA A 116 -17.02 8.96 6.06
C ALA A 116 -15.87 7.98 6.26
N TYR A 117 -14.85 8.13 5.42
CA TYR A 117 -13.54 7.53 5.65
C TYR A 117 -12.81 8.42 6.65
N CYS A 118 -12.43 7.85 7.78
CA CYS A 118 -11.74 8.55 8.84
C CYS A 118 -10.36 7.91 9.04
N CYS A 119 -9.32 8.72 9.06
CA CYS A 119 -7.97 8.25 9.32
C CYS A 119 -7.18 9.28 10.14
N GLY A 120 -5.95 8.92 10.45
CA GLY A 120 -5.01 9.76 11.18
C GLY A 120 -3.92 8.88 11.77
N PHE A 121 -2.90 9.53 12.31
CA PHE A 121 -1.80 8.90 13.05
C PHE A 121 -0.93 7.94 12.22
N THR A 122 0.33 8.32 12.06
CA THR A 122 1.35 7.42 11.53
C THR A 122 1.71 6.35 12.55
N ASP A 123 1.80 5.12 12.07
CA ASP A 123 2.51 4.04 12.75
C ASP A 123 3.97 3.98 12.29
N PRO A 124 4.81 3.11 12.91
CA PRO A 124 6.13 2.81 12.39
C PRO A 124 6.10 2.36 10.92
N PRO A 125 7.23 2.49 10.20
CA PRO A 125 7.34 2.07 8.80
C PRO A 125 6.88 0.63 8.58
N VAL A 126 6.37 0.37 7.38
CA VAL A 126 5.82 -0.94 6.99
C VAL A 126 6.91 -2.00 7.01
N THR A 127 6.67 -3.07 7.77
CA THR A 127 7.53 -4.26 7.81
C THR A 127 6.83 -5.52 7.31
N GLU A 128 5.51 -5.46 7.12
CA GLU A 128 4.64 -6.54 6.67
C GLU A 128 4.82 -6.86 5.18
N ARG A 129 4.51 -8.09 4.78
CA ARG A 129 4.45 -8.48 3.37
C ARG A 129 3.05 -8.19 2.79
N PRO A 130 2.90 -8.10 1.46
CA PRO A 130 1.58 -8.05 0.85
C PRO A 130 0.73 -9.26 1.27
N GLY A 131 -0.50 -9.04 1.72
CA GLY A 131 -1.40 -10.06 2.24
C GLY A 131 -1.25 -10.37 3.74
N GLU A 132 -0.22 -9.83 4.41
CA GLU A 132 0.01 -9.96 5.85
C GLU A 132 -0.39 -8.69 6.61
N GLU A 133 -1.16 -7.81 5.99
CA GLU A 133 -1.55 -6.53 6.57
C GLU A 133 -2.46 -6.72 7.79
N GLU A 134 -2.03 -6.22 8.95
CA GLU A 134 -2.82 -6.25 10.17
C GLU A 134 -3.60 -4.95 10.35
N VAL A 135 -4.84 -5.04 10.84
CA VAL A 135 -5.62 -3.90 11.32
C VAL A 135 -5.46 -3.84 12.84
N ARG A 136 -4.76 -2.81 13.34
CA ARG A 136 -4.48 -2.65 14.78
C ARG A 136 -5.67 -2.00 15.48
N ARG A 137 -6.29 -2.74 16.39
CA ARG A 137 -7.48 -2.29 17.12
C ARG A 137 -7.26 -0.97 17.86
N GLU A 138 -6.14 -0.84 18.57
CA GLU A 138 -5.80 0.38 19.32
C GLU A 138 -5.64 1.61 18.42
N ALA A 139 -5.11 1.44 17.21
CA ALA A 139 -4.98 2.54 16.24
C ALA A 139 -6.36 2.97 15.72
N VAL A 140 -7.24 2.01 15.46
CA VAL A 140 -8.63 2.28 15.06
C VAL A 140 -9.40 2.98 16.18
N ASP A 141 -9.30 2.48 17.41
CA ASP A 141 -10.01 3.07 18.55
C ASP A 141 -9.56 4.53 18.77
N ARG A 142 -8.26 4.83 18.63
CA ARG A 142 -7.75 6.21 18.65
C ARG A 142 -8.37 7.11 17.57
N ILE A 143 -8.53 6.61 16.34
CA ILE A 143 -9.18 7.35 15.25
C ILE A 143 -10.64 7.62 15.59
N VAL A 144 -11.36 6.61 16.08
CA VAL A 144 -12.78 6.73 16.44
C VAL A 144 -12.96 7.74 17.57
N ASP A 145 -12.13 7.67 18.61
CA ASP A 145 -12.21 8.59 19.74
C ASP A 145 -11.93 10.03 19.31
N ALA A 146 -10.86 10.27 18.54
CA ALA A 146 -10.51 11.59 18.02
C ALA A 146 -11.63 12.18 17.15
N VAL A 147 -12.20 11.38 16.25
CA VAL A 147 -13.27 11.81 15.36
C VAL A 147 -14.57 12.09 16.12
N ARG A 148 -14.90 11.28 17.13
CA ARG A 148 -16.06 11.53 18.00
C ARG A 148 -15.87 12.83 18.76
N GLU A 149 -14.71 13.04 19.38
CA GLU A 149 -14.40 14.28 20.09
C GLU A 149 -14.57 15.50 19.17
N ALA A 150 -14.05 15.43 17.95
CA ALA A 150 -14.13 16.51 16.96
C ALA A 150 -15.55 16.75 16.39
N SER A 151 -16.48 15.79 16.54
CA SER A 151 -17.79 15.82 15.86
C SER A 151 -19.00 15.89 16.79
N GLY A 152 -18.79 16.10 18.09
CA GLY A 152 -19.85 16.24 19.09
C GLY A 152 -20.15 14.97 19.90
N GLY A 153 -19.19 14.06 19.99
CA GLY A 153 -19.30 12.82 20.76
C GLY A 153 -20.10 11.73 20.07
N THR A 154 -20.64 10.80 20.85
CA THR A 154 -21.44 9.64 20.37
C THR A 154 -22.77 10.03 19.75
N ASP A 155 -23.32 11.19 20.10
CA ASP A 155 -24.53 11.76 19.50
C ASP A 155 -24.21 12.73 18.35
N GLY A 156 -22.92 12.88 18.03
CA GLY A 156 -22.38 13.78 17.02
C GLY A 156 -22.51 13.25 15.59
N ALA A 157 -22.02 14.05 14.64
CA ALA A 157 -22.12 13.74 13.21
C ALA A 157 -21.36 12.45 12.80
N LEU A 158 -20.33 12.07 13.56
CA LEU A 158 -19.53 10.85 13.39
C LEU A 158 -19.54 9.99 14.67
N GLY A 159 -20.66 10.01 15.40
CA GLY A 159 -20.81 9.30 16.67
C GLY A 159 -20.97 7.79 16.57
N ALA A 160 -21.38 7.28 15.40
CA ALA A 160 -21.66 5.87 15.16
C ALA A 160 -20.42 4.96 15.34
N ASN A 161 -20.64 3.66 15.47
CA ASN A 161 -19.55 2.68 15.44
C ASN A 161 -19.06 2.49 13.99
N PRO A 162 -17.77 2.17 13.79
CA PRO A 162 -17.25 1.84 12.47
C PRO A 162 -18.02 0.68 11.83
N THR A 163 -18.35 0.82 10.56
CA THR A 163 -18.88 -0.27 9.73
C THR A 163 -17.79 -1.09 9.07
N LEU A 164 -16.58 -0.52 8.97
CA LEU A 164 -15.42 -1.17 8.38
C LEU A 164 -14.14 -0.56 8.96
N GLU A 165 -13.14 -1.40 9.13
CA GLU A 165 -11.83 -1.07 9.68
C GLU A 165 -10.76 -1.64 8.74
N GLN A 166 -9.74 -0.85 8.43
CA GLN A 166 -8.69 -1.25 7.49
C GLN A 166 -7.34 -0.66 7.90
N SER A 167 -6.28 -1.31 7.43
CA SER A 167 -4.95 -0.74 7.35
C SER A 167 -4.77 -0.08 5.99
N CYS A 168 -3.94 0.96 5.95
CA CYS A 168 -3.55 1.61 4.72
C CYS A 168 -2.08 2.05 4.81
N TYR A 169 -1.50 2.41 3.68
CA TYR A 169 -0.08 2.71 3.56
C TYR A 169 0.13 3.99 2.77
N LEU A 170 0.92 4.90 3.34
CA LEU A 170 1.42 6.08 2.65
C LEU A 170 2.79 5.74 2.03
N PRO A 171 2.98 5.88 0.71
CA PRO A 171 4.26 5.58 0.05
C PRO A 171 5.43 6.43 0.52
#